data_AF-A0AA86M785-F1
#
_entry.id   AF-A0AA86M785-F1
#
_cell.length_a   1.000
_cell.length_b   1.000
_cell.length_c   1.000
_cell.angle_alpha   90.00
_cell.angle_beta   90.00
_cell.angle_gamma   90.00
#
_symmetry.space_group_name_H-M   'P 1'
#
loop_
_entity.id
_entity.type
_entity.pdbx_description
1 polymer ?
#
loop_
_entity_poly.entity_id
_entity_poly.type
_entity_poly.pdbx_seq_one_letter_code
_entity_poly.pdbx_strand_id
1 'polypeptide(L)'
;MVRQRHFNKHRARAINALVQAMVYHLNIVSGTIPVSFTTLARESGLATTSAAGNESITRATRAAHDLAAFGLITYKLLWDKVTRQFFPADIEVTDRFFDMAGSNPQAWEKARNQQLAWINLGLAKKGEKPLTRTEATRRQKEKLVEIAWQRRKTAQDIRRKRKIAALAARKDETDLRHQISCQIQHELSQGLHEGLTLDGFRKLVNQRLLWIQTVARQQE
;
A
#
# COMPACT_ATOMS: atom_id res chain seq x y z
N MET A 1 -20.26 -47.71 6.45
CA MET A 1 -19.20 -46.71 6.74
C MET A 1 -19.74 -45.32 6.42
N VAL A 2 -20.05 -44.50 7.41
CA VAL A 2 -20.60 -43.15 7.19
C VAL A 2 -19.46 -42.23 6.75
N ARG A 3 -19.57 -41.64 5.56
CA ARG A 3 -18.58 -40.68 5.03
C ARG A 3 -18.54 -39.44 5.92
N GLN A 4 -17.51 -39.30 6.75
CA GLN A 4 -17.26 -38.07 7.49
C GLN A 4 -16.67 -37.02 6.53
N ARG A 5 -17.34 -35.87 6.40
CA ARG A 5 -16.82 -34.73 5.64
C ARG A 5 -15.73 -34.07 6.47
N HIS A 6 -14.47 -34.25 6.10
CA HIS A 6 -13.34 -33.59 6.74
C HIS A 6 -13.02 -32.26 6.04
N PHE A 7 -12.54 -31.28 6.82
CA PHE A 7 -12.07 -30.02 6.27
C PHE A 7 -10.85 -30.27 5.38
N ASN A 8 -10.78 -29.60 4.23
CA ASN A 8 -9.66 -29.80 3.32
C ASN A 8 -8.34 -29.42 4.02
N LYS A 9 -7.40 -30.36 4.13
CA LYS A 9 -6.14 -30.20 4.86
C LYS A 9 -5.32 -28.99 4.38
N HIS A 10 -5.28 -28.74 3.07
CA HIS A 10 -4.55 -27.60 2.51
C HIS A 10 -5.24 -26.28 2.81
N ARG A 11 -6.58 -26.24 2.79
CA ARG A 11 -7.32 -25.06 3.22
C ARG A 11 -7.09 -24.77 4.70
N ALA A 12 -7.09 -25.79 5.56
CA ALA A 12 -6.83 -25.63 6.99
C ALA A 12 -5.45 -25.02 7.23
N ARG A 13 -4.42 -25.56 6.55
CA ARG A 13 -3.06 -25.03 6.62
C ARG A 13 -2.98 -23.58 6.14
N ALA A 14 -3.67 -23.25 5.05
CA ALA A 14 -3.68 -21.89 4.52
C ALA A 14 -4.37 -20.90 5.47
N ILE A 15 -5.50 -21.29 6.06
CA ILE A 15 -6.19 -20.49 7.08
C ILE A 15 -5.28 -20.27 8.28
N ASN A 16 -4.66 -21.33 8.81
CA ASN A 16 -3.76 -21.21 9.96
C ASN A 16 -2.59 -20.27 9.69
N ALA A 17 -1.93 -20.40 8.54
CA ALA A 17 -0.82 -19.53 8.15
C ALA A 17 -1.27 -18.06 7.99
N LEU A 18 -2.44 -17.85 7.39
CA LEU A 18 -2.99 -16.51 7.21
C LEU A 18 -3.37 -15.87 8.55
N VAL A 19 -4.02 -16.61 9.45
CA VAL A 19 -4.42 -16.15 10.79
C VAL A 19 -3.19 -15.73 11.59
N GLN A 20 -2.09 -16.49 11.53
CA GLN A 20 -0.84 -16.10 12.20
C GLN A 20 -0.32 -14.74 11.71
N ALA A 21 -0.27 -14.52 10.39
CA ALA A 21 0.13 -13.23 9.81
C ALA A 21 -0.85 -12.10 10.20
N MET A 22 -2.15 -12.39 10.24
CA MET A 22 -3.18 -11.45 10.66
C MET A 22 -3.03 -11.02 12.12
N VAL A 23 -2.76 -11.97 13.04
CA VAL A 23 -2.54 -11.70 14.46
C VAL A 23 -1.30 -10.82 14.67
N TYR A 24 -0.22 -11.07 13.92
CA TYR A 24 1.00 -10.28 14.01
C TYR A 24 0.76 -8.79 13.68
N HIS A 25 -0.11 -8.52 12.71
CA HIS A 25 -0.44 -7.15 12.29
C HIS A 25 -1.70 -6.57 12.96
N LEU A 26 -2.33 -7.29 13.87
CA LEU A 26 -3.58 -6.85 14.49
C LEU A 26 -3.33 -5.59 15.31
N ASN A 27 -4.00 -4.50 14.92
CA ASN A 27 -4.12 -3.35 15.81
C ASN A 27 -5.21 -3.67 16.83
N ILE A 28 -4.79 -3.99 18.05
CA ILE A 28 -5.68 -4.39 19.13
C ILE A 28 -6.76 -3.32 19.37
N VAL A 29 -6.39 -2.03 19.45
CA VAL A 29 -7.33 -0.93 19.75
C VAL A 29 -8.44 -0.80 18.72
N SER A 30 -8.08 -0.80 17.43
CA SER A 30 -9.07 -0.66 16.35
C SER A 30 -9.71 -1.97 15.92
N GLY A 31 -9.16 -3.13 16.29
CA GLY A 31 -9.60 -4.43 15.78
C GLY A 31 -9.36 -4.60 14.27
N THR A 32 -8.49 -3.78 13.68
CA THR A 32 -8.22 -3.80 12.24
C THR A 32 -6.81 -4.28 11.93
N ILE A 33 -6.63 -4.81 10.73
CA ILE A 33 -5.35 -5.28 10.22
C ILE A 33 -4.89 -4.28 9.15
N PRO A 34 -3.96 -3.37 9.46
CA PRO A 34 -3.64 -2.23 8.61
C PRO A 34 -2.64 -2.60 7.50
N VAL A 35 -2.84 -3.75 6.87
CA VAL A 35 -1.90 -4.36 5.94
C VAL A 35 -2.64 -4.94 4.74
N SER A 36 -2.03 -4.84 3.55
CA SER A 36 -2.61 -5.38 2.33
C SER A 36 -2.61 -6.91 2.30
N PHE A 37 -3.57 -7.52 1.61
CA PHE A 37 -3.56 -8.96 1.35
C PHE A 37 -2.28 -9.45 0.67
N THR A 38 -1.62 -8.61 -0.15
CA THR A 38 -0.35 -8.95 -0.77
C THR A 38 0.74 -9.17 0.27
N THR A 39 0.88 -8.27 1.24
CA THR A 39 1.85 -8.43 2.33
C THR A 39 1.51 -9.66 3.17
N LEU A 40 0.24 -9.82 3.57
CA LEU A 40 -0.21 -10.98 4.33
C LEU A 40 0.09 -12.29 3.59
N ALA A 41 -0.12 -12.34 2.27
CA ALA A 41 0.16 -13.51 1.46
C ALA A 41 1.66 -13.85 1.42
N ARG A 42 2.54 -12.85 1.36
CA ARG A 42 3.99 -13.04 1.37
C ARG A 42 4.47 -13.57 2.72
N GLU A 43 4.05 -12.93 3.80
CA GLU A 43 4.48 -13.29 5.16
C GLU A 43 3.92 -14.65 5.62
N SER A 44 2.71 -15.00 5.18
CA SER A 44 2.12 -16.33 5.43
C SER A 44 2.63 -17.43 4.48
N GLY A 45 3.50 -17.11 3.53
CA GLY A 45 4.01 -18.07 2.54
C GLY A 45 2.95 -18.58 1.55
N LEU A 46 1.83 -17.87 1.42
CA LEU A 46 0.72 -18.22 0.52
C LEU A 46 0.86 -17.62 -0.87
N ALA A 47 1.70 -16.60 -1.03
CA ALA A 47 2.06 -16.02 -2.30
C ALA A 47 2.78 -17.06 -3.19
N THR A 48 2.49 -17.01 -4.49
CA THR A 48 3.13 -17.85 -5.51
C THR A 48 3.62 -16.99 -6.64
N THR A 49 4.70 -17.41 -7.29
CA THR A 49 5.18 -16.79 -8.52
C THR A 49 4.98 -17.77 -9.67
N SER A 50 4.38 -17.29 -10.75
CA SER A 50 4.28 -18.04 -12.01
C SER A 50 5.63 -18.06 -12.73
N ALA A 51 5.78 -18.96 -13.71
CA ALA A 51 6.98 -19.01 -14.56
C ALA A 51 7.25 -17.68 -15.30
N ALA A 52 6.20 -16.90 -15.58
CA ALA A 52 6.30 -15.56 -16.17
C ALA A 52 6.67 -14.46 -15.16
N GLY A 53 6.97 -14.80 -13.90
CA GLY A 53 7.33 -13.86 -12.84
C GLY A 53 6.14 -13.13 -12.19
N ASN A 54 4.90 -13.43 -12.59
CA ASN A 54 3.72 -12.79 -12.00
C ASN A 54 3.40 -13.41 -10.63
N GLU A 55 3.25 -12.55 -9.62
CA GLU A 55 2.85 -12.94 -8.27
C GLU A 55 1.32 -13.15 -8.17
N SER A 56 0.92 -14.28 -7.59
CA SER A 56 -0.46 -14.62 -7.29
C SER A 56 -0.67 -14.82 -5.80
N ILE A 57 -1.69 -14.14 -5.28
CA ILE A 57 -2.10 -14.16 -3.87
C ILE A 57 -3.41 -14.95 -3.65
N THR A 58 -3.87 -15.70 -4.66
CA THR A 58 -5.19 -16.34 -4.67
C THR A 58 -5.41 -17.30 -3.50
N ARG A 59 -4.34 -17.94 -2.99
CA ARG A 59 -4.44 -18.82 -1.82
C ARG A 59 -4.82 -18.05 -0.55
N ALA A 60 -4.19 -16.89 -0.34
CA ALA A 60 -4.48 -16.01 0.79
C ALA A 60 -5.90 -15.43 0.67
N THR A 61 -6.29 -14.94 -0.51
CA THR A 61 -7.63 -14.35 -0.68
C THR A 61 -8.76 -15.37 -0.55
N ARG A 62 -8.55 -16.62 -0.99
CA ARG A 62 -9.50 -17.72 -0.74
C ARG A 62 -9.61 -18.06 0.75
N ALA A 63 -8.48 -18.13 1.46
CA ALA A 63 -8.50 -18.35 2.91
C ALA A 63 -9.19 -17.19 3.66
N ALA A 64 -8.97 -15.94 3.25
CA ALA A 64 -9.66 -14.78 3.78
C ALA A 64 -11.17 -14.82 3.51
N HIS A 65 -11.58 -15.26 2.32
CA HIS A 65 -12.99 -15.47 1.99
C HIS A 65 -13.63 -16.54 2.88
N ASP A 66 -12.94 -17.67 3.12
CA ASP A 66 -13.43 -18.71 4.04
C ASP A 66 -13.57 -18.16 5.48
N LEU A 67 -12.57 -17.40 5.97
CA LEU A 67 -12.64 -16.73 7.28
C LEU A 67 -13.83 -15.75 7.38
N ALA A 68 -14.09 -15.00 6.32
CA ALA A 68 -15.24 -14.08 6.26
C ALA A 68 -16.57 -14.84 6.22
N ALA A 69 -16.64 -15.96 5.49
CA ALA A 69 -17.82 -16.82 5.44
C ALA A 69 -18.12 -17.46 6.81
N PHE A 70 -17.10 -17.74 7.63
CA PHE A 70 -17.27 -18.18 9.02
C PHE A 70 -17.62 -17.04 9.98
N GLY A 71 -17.61 -15.78 9.52
CA GLY A 71 -17.87 -14.61 10.34
C GLY A 71 -16.75 -14.27 11.31
N LEU A 72 -15.52 -14.70 11.02
CA LEU A 72 -14.32 -14.42 11.84
C LEU A 72 -13.70 -13.07 11.48
N ILE A 73 -13.82 -12.67 10.23
CA ILE A 73 -13.36 -11.36 9.75
C ILE A 73 -14.43 -10.72 8.87
N THR A 74 -14.37 -9.41 8.76
CA THR A 74 -15.04 -8.67 7.70
C THR A 74 -13.99 -7.93 6.90
N TYR A 75 -14.19 -7.82 5.58
CA TYR A 75 -13.30 -7.00 4.78
C TYR A 75 -14.02 -6.30 3.64
N LYS A 76 -13.53 -5.11 3.29
CA LYS A 76 -14.04 -4.32 2.16
C LYS A 76 -12.94 -4.11 1.14
N LEU A 77 -13.26 -4.39 -0.12
CA LEU A 77 -12.40 -4.10 -1.27
C LEU A 77 -12.93 -2.86 -1.98
N LEU A 78 -12.08 -1.87 -2.18
CA LEU A 78 -12.40 -0.68 -2.96
C LEU A 78 -11.62 -0.71 -4.28
N TRP A 79 -12.35 -0.77 -5.39
CA TRP A 79 -11.77 -0.74 -6.73
C TRP A 79 -11.54 0.69 -7.18
N ASP A 80 -10.30 1.01 -7.57
CA ASP A 80 -9.97 2.28 -8.17
C ASP A 80 -10.12 2.21 -9.70
N LYS A 81 -11.08 2.97 -10.24
CA LYS A 81 -11.35 3.05 -11.68
C LYS A 81 -10.22 3.71 -12.47
N VAL A 82 -9.47 4.63 -11.86
CA VAL A 82 -8.42 5.42 -12.53
C VAL A 82 -7.16 4.58 -12.65
N THR A 83 -6.70 4.00 -11.54
CA THR A 83 -5.46 3.20 -11.52
C THR A 83 -5.68 1.75 -11.94
N ARG A 84 -6.94 1.30 -12.03
CA ARG A 84 -7.33 -0.11 -12.28
C ARG A 84 -6.68 -1.07 -11.29
N GLN A 85 -6.63 -0.66 -10.02
CA GLN A 85 -6.05 -1.42 -8.93
C GLN A 85 -6.97 -1.34 -7.71
N PHE A 86 -6.97 -2.39 -6.89
CA PHE A 86 -7.64 -2.33 -5.59
C PHE A 86 -6.84 -1.45 -4.62
N PHE A 87 -7.57 -0.74 -3.76
CA PHE A 87 -6.98 -0.25 -2.51
C PHE A 87 -6.65 -1.43 -1.58
N PRO A 88 -5.72 -1.25 -0.62
CA PRO A 88 -5.54 -2.25 0.43
C PRO A 88 -6.89 -2.50 1.11
N ALA A 89 -7.20 -3.77 1.36
CA ALA A 89 -8.46 -4.16 1.97
C ALA A 89 -8.56 -3.58 3.38
N ASP A 90 -9.73 -3.05 3.72
CA ASP A 90 -10.07 -2.70 5.11
C ASP A 90 -10.52 -3.99 5.80
N ILE A 91 -9.64 -4.61 6.59
CA ILE A 91 -9.88 -5.89 7.26
C ILE A 91 -10.10 -5.64 8.75
N GLU A 92 -11.19 -6.17 9.28
CA GLU A 92 -11.61 -6.03 10.68
C GLU A 92 -11.94 -7.41 11.25
N VAL A 93 -11.41 -7.72 12.44
CA VAL A 93 -11.66 -8.98 13.13
C VAL A 93 -12.94 -8.90 13.97
N THR A 94 -13.66 -10.02 14.08
CA THR A 94 -14.86 -10.13 14.92
C THR A 94 -14.51 -10.78 16.27
N ASP A 95 -15.42 -10.75 17.23
CA ASP A 95 -15.22 -11.43 18.53
C ASP A 95 -14.95 -12.94 18.36
N ARG A 96 -15.62 -13.58 17.39
CA ARG A 96 -15.45 -15.01 17.06
C ARG A 96 -14.03 -15.35 16.62
N PHE A 97 -13.29 -14.39 16.07
CA PHE A 97 -11.88 -14.56 15.73
C PHE A 97 -11.06 -14.96 16.96
N PHE A 98 -11.34 -14.33 18.10
CA PHE A 98 -10.63 -14.58 19.34
C PHE A 98 -11.01 -15.92 19.94
N ASP A 99 -12.29 -16.30 19.87
CA ASP A 99 -12.74 -17.64 20.27
C ASP A 99 -11.99 -18.73 19.48
N MET A 100 -11.89 -18.58 18.16
CA MET A 100 -11.15 -19.50 17.29
C MET A 100 -9.64 -19.50 17.61
N ALA A 101 -9.06 -18.35 17.90
CA ALA A 101 -7.65 -18.22 18.26
C ALA A 101 -7.32 -18.78 19.66
N GLY A 102 -8.31 -19.24 20.42
CA GLY A 102 -8.13 -19.75 21.79
C GLY A 102 -8.00 -18.65 22.85
N SER A 103 -8.48 -17.44 22.54
CA SER A 103 -8.56 -16.31 23.47
C SER A 103 -10.02 -16.04 23.87
N ASN A 104 -10.22 -15.23 24.89
CA ASN A 104 -11.56 -14.84 25.36
C ASN A 104 -11.89 -13.41 24.87
N PRO A 105 -13.06 -13.16 24.26
CA PRO A 105 -13.51 -11.81 23.89
C PRO A 105 -13.41 -10.79 25.02
N GLN A 106 -13.69 -11.18 26.27
CA GLN A 106 -13.54 -10.32 27.44
C GLN A 106 -12.09 -9.95 27.72
N ALA A 107 -11.15 -10.88 27.51
CA ALA A 107 -9.72 -10.62 27.66
C ALA A 107 -9.24 -9.64 26.58
N TRP A 108 -9.74 -9.79 25.36
CA TRP A 108 -9.47 -8.83 24.28
C TRP A 108 -10.03 -7.43 24.58
N GLU A 109 -11.24 -7.32 25.10
CA GLU A 109 -11.79 -6.02 25.48
C GLU A 109 -10.99 -5.33 26.60
N LYS A 110 -10.53 -6.10 27.60
CA LYS A 110 -9.62 -5.58 28.63
C LYS A 110 -8.30 -5.09 28.04
N ALA A 111 -7.69 -5.87 27.15
CA ALA A 111 -6.45 -5.48 26.47
C ALA A 111 -6.63 -4.21 25.62
N ARG A 112 -7.76 -4.10 24.90
CA ARG A 112 -8.14 -2.88 24.17
C ARG A 112 -8.24 -1.66 25.06
N ASN A 113 -8.95 -1.77 26.18
CA ASN A 113 -9.12 -0.68 27.12
C ASN A 113 -7.79 -0.24 27.73
N GLN A 114 -6.95 -1.20 28.10
CA GLN A 114 -5.63 -0.92 28.64
C GLN A 114 -4.75 -0.17 27.63
N GLN A 115 -4.73 -0.61 26.38
CA GLN A 115 -3.92 0.05 25.35
C GLN A 115 -4.47 1.43 24.99
N LEU A 116 -5.79 1.61 24.94
CA LEU A 116 -6.40 2.93 24.74
C LEU A 116 -6.07 3.89 25.88
N ALA A 117 -6.13 3.43 27.13
CA ALA A 117 -5.76 4.23 28.30
C ALA A 117 -4.29 4.65 28.23
N TRP A 118 -3.39 3.74 27.82
CA TRP A 118 -1.97 4.05 27.64
C TRP A 118 -1.72 5.09 26.54
N ILE A 119 -2.40 4.97 25.40
CA ILE A 119 -2.35 5.96 24.32
C ILE A 119 -2.84 7.33 24.83
N ASN A 120 -3.96 7.36 25.55
CA ASN A 120 -4.55 8.58 26.07
C ASN A 120 -3.67 9.24 27.14
N LEU A 121 -2.96 8.46 27.96
CA LEU A 121 -1.94 8.98 28.87
C LEU A 121 -0.80 9.68 28.10
N GLY A 122 -0.36 9.09 26.98
CA GLY A 122 0.64 9.68 26.10
C GLY A 122 0.16 10.97 25.42
N LEU A 123 -1.10 11.02 24.99
CA LEU A 123 -1.73 12.22 24.41
C LEU A 123 -1.89 13.32 25.44
N ALA A 124 -2.33 13.00 26.66
CA ALA A 124 -2.46 13.95 27.75
C ALA A 124 -1.12 14.60 28.11
N LYS A 125 -0.02 13.81 28.13
CA LYS A 125 1.34 14.35 28.32
C LYS A 125 1.76 15.33 27.21
N LYS A 126 1.21 15.20 26.01
CA LYS A 126 1.44 16.12 24.88
C LYS A 126 0.45 17.30 24.84
N GLY A 127 -0.51 17.35 25.77
CA GLY A 127 -1.58 18.35 25.78
C GLY A 127 -2.68 18.10 24.73
N GLU A 128 -2.73 16.92 24.12
CA GLU A 128 -3.73 16.55 23.14
C GLU A 128 -4.98 15.95 23.80
N LYS A 129 -6.14 16.07 23.10
CA LYS A 129 -7.40 15.49 23.57
C LYS A 129 -7.32 13.95 23.57
N PRO A 130 -7.94 13.29 24.57
CA PRO A 130 -8.01 11.83 24.60
C PRO A 130 -8.76 11.31 23.38
N LEU A 131 -8.29 10.18 22.86
CA LEU A 131 -8.83 9.51 21.70
C LEU A 131 -9.93 8.54 22.12
N THR A 132 -11.05 8.57 21.40
CA THR A 132 -12.09 7.55 21.52
C THR A 132 -11.82 6.34 20.63
N ARG A 133 -12.46 5.20 20.93
CA ARG A 133 -12.30 3.95 20.15
C ARG A 133 -12.65 4.14 18.66
N THR A 134 -13.75 4.85 18.40
CA THR A 134 -14.24 5.18 17.06
C THR A 134 -13.25 6.05 16.30
N GLU A 135 -12.69 7.06 16.96
CA GLU A 135 -11.67 7.93 16.35
C GLU A 135 -10.36 7.19 16.07
N ALA A 136 -9.92 6.30 16.97
CA ALA A 136 -8.73 5.47 16.75
C ALA A 136 -8.88 4.61 15.49
N THR A 137 -10.05 3.98 15.34
CA THR A 137 -10.39 3.16 14.19
C THR A 137 -10.42 3.99 12.90
N ARG A 138 -11.09 5.15 12.93
CA ARG A 138 -11.13 6.09 11.81
C ARG A 138 -9.74 6.53 11.36
N ARG A 139 -8.90 7.00 12.31
CA ARG A 139 -7.51 7.42 12.03
C ARG A 139 -6.69 6.29 11.42
N GLN A 140 -6.89 5.05 11.87
CA GLN A 140 -6.17 3.90 11.32
C GLN A 140 -6.57 3.63 9.86
N LYS A 141 -7.87 3.71 9.54
CA LYS A 141 -8.37 3.55 8.17
C LYS A 141 -7.86 4.66 7.26
N GLU A 142 -7.87 5.91 7.72
CA GLU A 142 -7.34 7.07 7.00
C GLU A 142 -5.84 6.91 6.69
N LYS A 143 -5.03 6.50 7.68
CA LYS A 143 -3.60 6.23 7.50
C LYS A 143 -3.32 5.17 6.44
N LEU A 144 -4.11 4.09 6.43
CA LEU A 144 -3.94 3.02 5.44
C LEU A 144 -4.21 3.53 4.01
N VAL A 145 -5.24 4.36 3.84
CA VAL A 145 -5.55 5.02 2.55
C VAL A 145 -4.42 5.99 2.15
N GLU A 146 -3.93 6.79 3.09
CA GLU A 146 -2.83 7.72 2.85
C GLU A 146 -1.54 6.99 2.43
N ILE A 147 -1.16 5.93 3.12
CA ILE A 147 -0.01 5.09 2.76
C ILE A 147 -0.18 4.52 1.34
N ALA A 148 -1.38 4.08 0.97
CA ALA A 148 -1.67 3.60 -0.37
C ALA A 148 -1.46 4.68 -1.44
N TRP A 149 -1.94 5.90 -1.18
CA TRP A 149 -1.74 7.05 -2.07
C TRP A 149 -0.27 7.43 -2.21
N GLN A 150 0.46 7.49 -1.09
CA GLN A 150 1.89 7.81 -1.11
C GLN A 150 2.66 6.79 -1.95
N ARG A 151 2.41 5.48 -1.73
CA ARG A 151 3.04 4.41 -2.53
C ARG A 151 2.77 4.57 -4.03
N ARG A 152 1.54 4.95 -4.40
CA ARG A 152 1.16 5.15 -5.81
C ARG A 152 1.87 6.36 -6.41
N LYS A 153 1.93 7.48 -5.70
CA LYS A 153 2.66 8.68 -6.13
C LYS A 153 4.13 8.36 -6.37
N THR A 154 4.77 7.70 -5.40
CA THR A 154 6.17 7.25 -5.53
C THR A 154 6.35 6.31 -6.72
N ALA A 155 5.45 5.35 -6.94
CA ALA A 155 5.54 4.44 -8.08
C ALA A 155 5.39 5.17 -9.43
N GLN A 156 4.51 6.16 -9.52
CA GLN A 156 4.36 6.99 -10.71
C GLN A 156 5.62 7.81 -10.99
N ASP A 157 6.20 8.41 -9.94
CA ASP A 157 7.45 9.17 -10.04
C ASP A 157 8.61 8.28 -10.48
N ILE A 158 8.72 7.06 -9.94
CA ILE A 158 9.72 6.07 -10.35
C ILE A 158 9.55 5.71 -11.83
N ARG A 159 8.31 5.44 -12.28
CA ARG A 159 8.03 5.14 -13.69
C ARG A 159 8.39 6.31 -14.62
N ARG A 160 8.07 7.54 -14.21
CA ARG A 160 8.45 8.75 -14.95
C ARG A 160 9.97 8.86 -15.07
N LYS A 161 10.70 8.70 -13.96
CA LYS A 161 12.17 8.71 -13.95
C LYS A 161 12.76 7.63 -14.85
N ARG A 162 12.24 6.40 -14.80
CA ARG A 162 12.65 5.28 -15.68
C ARG A 162 12.45 5.59 -17.16
N LYS A 163 11.29 6.17 -17.52
CA LYS A 163 11.02 6.56 -18.91
C LYS A 163 12.02 7.61 -19.40
N ILE A 164 12.39 8.55 -18.53
CA ILE A 164 13.34 9.62 -18.83
C ILE A 164 14.76 9.07 -18.96
N ALA A 165 15.18 8.21 -18.04
CA ALA A 165 16.47 7.51 -18.13
C ALA A 165 16.56 6.65 -19.41
N ALA A 166 15.50 5.91 -19.75
CA ALA A 166 15.45 5.12 -20.98
C ALA A 166 15.47 5.98 -22.26
N LEU A 167 14.87 7.17 -22.24
CA LEU A 167 14.96 8.14 -23.33
C LEU A 167 16.38 8.70 -23.46
N ALA A 168 17.05 8.98 -22.33
CA ALA A 168 18.42 9.46 -22.30
C ALA A 168 19.41 8.40 -22.83
N ALA A 169 19.24 7.14 -22.44
CA ALA A 169 20.11 6.04 -22.86
C ALA A 169 20.00 5.69 -24.35
N ARG A 170 18.91 6.07 -25.02
CA ARG A 170 18.65 5.75 -26.44
C ARG A 170 19.09 6.83 -27.42
N LYS A 171 19.42 8.04 -26.95
CA LYS A 171 19.59 9.21 -27.79
C LYS A 171 20.93 9.88 -27.52
N ASP A 172 21.55 10.34 -28.60
CA ASP A 172 22.73 11.18 -28.51
C ASP A 172 22.40 12.52 -27.85
N GLU A 173 23.40 13.13 -27.23
CA GLU A 173 23.21 14.37 -26.46
C GLU A 173 22.63 15.51 -27.32
N THR A 174 23.01 15.56 -28.60
CA THR A 174 22.50 16.54 -29.59
C THR A 174 21.00 16.39 -29.83
N ASP A 175 20.50 15.16 -29.95
CA ASP A 175 19.09 14.86 -30.18
C ASP A 175 18.24 15.16 -28.94
N LEU A 176 18.78 14.90 -27.76
CA LEU A 176 18.14 15.27 -26.49
C LEU A 176 18.03 16.78 -26.35
N ARG A 177 19.10 17.53 -26.65
CA ARG A 177 19.08 19.00 -26.64
C ARG A 177 18.03 19.55 -27.59
N HIS A 178 17.94 19.02 -28.81
CA HIS A 178 16.95 19.44 -29.79
C HIS A 178 15.52 19.21 -29.28
N GLN A 179 15.21 18.02 -28.75
CA GLN A 179 13.88 17.73 -28.21
C GLN A 179 13.49 18.60 -27.01
N ILE A 180 14.43 18.82 -26.08
CA ILE A 180 14.20 19.70 -24.93
C ILE A 180 13.92 21.12 -25.41
N SER A 181 14.64 21.57 -26.44
CA SER A 181 14.46 22.90 -27.03
C SER A 181 13.07 23.04 -27.66
N CYS A 182 12.62 22.05 -28.45
CA CYS A 182 11.26 22.03 -29.00
C CYS A 182 10.17 21.98 -27.92
N GLN A 183 10.39 21.24 -26.83
CA GLN A 183 9.46 21.22 -25.70
C GLN A 183 9.35 22.59 -25.02
N ILE A 184 10.47 23.25 -24.73
CA ILE A 184 10.46 24.57 -24.09
C ILE A 184 9.84 25.62 -25.02
N GLN A 185 10.08 25.54 -26.34
CA GLN A 185 9.39 26.40 -27.32
C GLN A 185 7.87 26.20 -27.30
N HIS A 186 7.41 24.94 -27.19
CA HIS A 186 5.99 24.66 -27.07
C HIS A 186 5.40 25.19 -25.75
N GLU A 187 6.11 25.04 -24.63
CA GLU A 187 5.70 25.63 -23.34
C GLU A 187 5.65 27.16 -23.40
N LEU A 188 6.61 27.79 -24.09
CA LEU A 188 6.61 29.23 -24.31
C LEU A 188 5.38 29.68 -25.13
N SER A 189 4.99 28.91 -26.16
CA SER A 189 3.77 29.15 -26.93
C SER A 189 2.47 28.99 -26.12
N GLN A 190 2.53 28.28 -24.98
CA GLN A 190 1.43 28.11 -24.03
C GLN A 190 1.45 29.16 -22.90
N GLY A 191 2.39 30.13 -22.93
CA GLY A 191 2.53 31.16 -21.91
C GLY A 191 3.27 30.71 -20.63
N LEU A 192 3.90 29.53 -20.61
CA LEU A 192 4.51 28.97 -19.41
C LEU A 192 5.89 29.55 -19.04
N HIS A 193 6.41 30.53 -19.79
CA HIS A 193 7.70 31.20 -19.54
C HIS A 193 7.70 32.64 -20.08
N GLU A 194 6.75 33.48 -19.66
CA GLU A 194 6.67 34.87 -20.14
C GLU A 194 7.92 35.68 -19.78
N GLY A 195 8.45 36.44 -20.76
CA GLY A 195 9.63 37.30 -20.57
C GLY A 195 10.98 36.57 -20.61
N LEU A 196 11.03 35.30 -21.05
CA LEU A 196 12.25 34.52 -21.10
C LEU A 196 13.25 35.07 -22.15
N THR A 197 14.45 35.47 -21.72
CA THR A 197 15.54 35.87 -22.61
C THR A 197 16.19 34.66 -23.28
N LEU A 198 16.94 34.89 -24.37
CA LEU A 198 17.64 33.82 -25.10
C LEU A 198 18.68 33.08 -24.22
N ASP A 199 19.32 33.80 -23.29
CA ASP A 199 20.20 33.21 -22.29
C ASP A 199 19.43 32.42 -21.22
N GLY A 200 18.24 32.88 -20.83
CA GLY A 200 17.34 32.14 -19.95
C GLY A 200 16.89 30.81 -20.57
N PHE A 201 16.60 30.82 -21.87
CA PHE A 201 16.28 29.62 -22.64
C PHE A 201 17.43 28.61 -22.65
N ARG A 202 18.65 29.05 -22.97
CA ARG A 202 19.84 28.18 -22.95
C ARG A 202 20.10 27.59 -21.57
N LYS A 203 19.94 28.38 -20.51
CA LYS A 203 20.07 27.91 -19.12
C LYS A 203 19.02 26.84 -18.79
N LEU A 204 17.76 27.04 -19.18
CA LEU A 204 16.70 26.05 -18.96
C LEU A 204 16.93 24.74 -19.71
N VAL A 205 17.39 24.81 -20.96
CA VAL A 205 17.76 23.62 -21.75
C VAL A 205 18.87 22.85 -21.02
N ASN A 206 19.93 23.53 -20.59
CA ASN A 206 21.05 22.90 -19.88
C ASN A 206 20.62 22.31 -18.53
N GLN A 207 19.77 23.00 -17.77
CA GLN A 207 19.23 22.51 -16.51
C GLN A 207 18.40 21.23 -16.69
N ARG A 208 17.52 21.19 -17.71
CA ARG A 208 16.74 19.99 -18.01
C ARG A 208 17.63 18.84 -18.48
N LEU A 209 18.63 19.12 -19.29
CA LEU A 209 19.57 18.11 -19.77
C LEU A 209 20.39 17.51 -18.62
N LEU A 210 20.94 18.34 -17.74
CA LEU A 210 21.63 17.91 -16.52
C LEU A 210 20.73 17.08 -15.61
N TRP A 211 19.47 17.50 -15.44
CA TRP A 211 18.51 16.73 -14.65
C TRP A 211 18.23 15.36 -15.25
N ILE A 212 18.03 15.27 -16.57
CA ILE A 212 17.84 13.98 -17.28
C ILE A 212 19.05 13.06 -17.08
N GLN A 213 20.27 13.59 -17.25
CA GLN A 213 21.51 12.83 -17.05
C GLN A 213 21.70 12.39 -15.59
N THR A 214 21.34 13.25 -14.63
CA THR A 214 21.41 12.92 -13.19
C THR A 214 20.43 11.81 -12.83
N VAL A 215 19.21 11.88 -13.36
CA VAL A 215 18.19 10.82 -13.18
C VAL A 215 18.62 9.51 -13.83
N ALA A 216 19.33 9.56 -14.96
CA ALA A 216 19.88 8.36 -15.61
C ALA A 216 20.99 7.72 -14.78
N ARG A 217 21.97 8.50 -14.30
CA ARG A 217 23.08 8.00 -13.44
C ARG A 217 22.61 7.40 -12.12
N GLN A 218 21.54 7.92 -11.52
CA GLN A 218 20.98 7.37 -10.27
C GLN A 218 20.36 5.97 -10.42
N GLN A 219 20.27 5.42 -11.64
CA GLN A 219 19.73 4.08 -11.90
C GLN A 219 20.77 3.05 -12.37
N GLU A 220 22.02 3.45 -12.56
CA GLU A 220 23.18 2.54 -12.70
C GLU A 220 23.63 2.03 -11.33
#